data_AF-A0ABD5ZLR0-F1
#
_entry.id   AF-A0ABD5ZLR0-F1
#
_cell.length_a   1.000
_cell.length_b   1.000
_cell.length_c   1.000
_cell.angle_alpha   90.00
_cell.angle_beta   90.00
_cell.angle_gamma   90.00
#
_symmetry.space_group_name_H-M   'P 1'
#
loop_
_entity.id
_entity.type
_entity.pdbx_description
1 polymer ?
#
loop_
_entity_poly.entity_id
_entity_poly.type
_entity_poly.pdbx_seq_one_letter_code
_entity_poly.pdbx_strand_id
1 'polypeptide(L)'
;MSGTSEDVGVALAADGPAAGRLTADDFSAAVAPHVRRIDPTDYDDVYVVGDVHGCRAELETLLDRLDLGDDDLVVFVGDLVRKGPDSHGVVDLVRSLPNAVSVRGNNEDKLIHGRKDLPAVTDPFDDYLDAMPVALLLGDAMVVHGGVDPRRALDEHDIEDLLNFRSVPPEAGYDGPFWWEEYEGPTRVFFGHTVLDEPVVSEHAVGLDTGCVYGGALTAYDLKGDRVVAVPAEREYQPRADRKIIEPPAPYRG
;
A
#
# COMPACT_ATOMS: atom_id res chain seq x y z
N MET A 1 -1.61 38.38 -35.27
CA MET A 1 -0.20 37.96 -35.41
C MET A 1 0.58 38.66 -34.32
N SER A 2 1.27 38.07 -33.38
CA SER A 2 1.41 36.68 -32.90
C SER A 2 1.96 36.88 -31.48
N GLY A 3 1.19 36.51 -30.45
CA GLY A 3 1.67 36.49 -29.08
C GLY A 3 2.42 35.18 -28.85
N THR A 4 3.72 35.25 -28.62
CA THR A 4 4.53 34.13 -28.16
C THR A 4 4.37 34.03 -26.65
N SER A 5 3.64 33.02 -26.17
CA SER A 5 3.73 32.60 -24.77
C SER A 5 5.00 31.78 -24.61
N GLU A 6 5.93 32.27 -23.80
CA GLU A 6 7.07 31.49 -23.35
C GLU A 6 6.56 30.47 -22.32
N ASP A 7 6.68 29.21 -22.71
CA ASP A 7 6.33 28.04 -21.93
C ASP A 7 7.41 27.87 -20.84
N VAL A 8 7.08 28.24 -19.61
CA VAL A 8 7.98 28.05 -18.45
C VAL A 8 7.79 26.61 -18.00
N GLY A 9 8.53 25.70 -18.63
CA GLY A 9 8.69 24.35 -18.15
C GLY A 9 9.42 24.36 -16.80
N VAL A 10 8.66 24.16 -15.72
CA VAL A 10 9.24 23.84 -14.42
C VAL A 10 9.71 22.39 -14.50
N ALA A 11 11.01 22.22 -14.78
CA ALA A 11 11.68 20.95 -14.53
C ALA A 11 11.61 20.69 -13.02
N LEU A 12 10.96 19.60 -12.62
CA LEU A 12 11.07 19.07 -11.27
C LEU A 12 12.54 18.72 -11.06
N ALA A 13 13.21 19.51 -10.23
CA ALA A 13 14.60 19.28 -9.87
C ALA A 13 14.67 17.99 -9.04
N ALA A 14 15.28 16.97 -9.63
CA ALA A 14 15.89 15.90 -8.86
C ALA A 14 17.05 16.52 -8.06
N ASP A 15 16.96 16.42 -6.73
CA ASP A 15 18.04 16.46 -5.72
C ASP A 15 17.58 17.23 -4.47
N GLY A 16 16.69 16.60 -3.70
CA GLY A 16 16.65 16.79 -2.25
C GLY A 16 17.85 16.08 -1.60
N PRO A 17 18.31 16.52 -0.41
CA PRO A 17 19.44 15.88 0.26
C PRO A 17 19.12 14.41 0.54
N ALA A 18 20.00 13.50 0.15
CA ALA A 18 19.87 12.07 0.45
C ALA A 18 19.82 11.87 1.98
N ALA A 19 18.60 11.80 2.52
CA ALA A 19 18.37 11.22 3.83
C ALA A 19 18.98 9.81 3.81
N GLY A 20 19.66 9.42 4.89
CA GLY A 20 20.27 8.10 4.97
C GLY A 20 19.24 7.02 4.60
N ARG A 21 19.58 6.17 3.63
CA ARG A 21 18.70 5.07 3.21
C ARG A 21 18.36 4.23 4.42
N LEU A 22 17.06 4.10 4.72
CA LEU A 22 16.58 3.23 5.79
C LEU A 22 17.14 1.81 5.61
N THR A 23 17.34 1.15 6.74
CA THR A 23 17.79 -0.22 6.90
C THR A 23 16.94 -0.93 7.94
N ALA A 24 17.10 -2.25 8.09
CA ALA A 24 16.41 -2.99 9.13
C ALA A 24 16.78 -2.54 10.55
N ASP A 25 17.96 -1.94 10.74
CA ASP A 25 18.45 -1.46 12.05
C ASP A 25 17.71 -0.20 12.53
N ASP A 26 16.98 0.49 11.63
CA ASP A 26 16.14 1.63 11.98
C ASP A 26 14.80 1.23 12.60
N PHE A 27 14.50 -0.08 12.65
CA PHE A 27 13.24 -0.63 13.17
C PHE A 27 13.44 -1.33 14.51
N SER A 28 12.34 -1.51 15.24
CA SER A 28 12.37 -2.17 16.54
C SER A 28 12.83 -3.62 16.40
N ALA A 29 13.34 -4.21 17.48
CA ALA A 29 13.75 -5.62 17.49
C ALA A 29 12.61 -6.60 17.13
N ALA A 30 11.35 -6.17 17.28
CA ALA A 30 10.18 -6.94 16.87
C ALA A 30 9.93 -6.85 15.35
N VAL A 31 10.24 -5.71 14.72
CA VAL A 31 9.95 -5.45 13.30
C VAL A 31 11.14 -5.80 12.41
N ALA A 32 12.38 -5.52 12.83
CA ALA A 32 13.59 -5.69 12.04
C ALA A 32 13.72 -7.06 11.34
N PRO A 33 13.38 -8.21 11.96
CA PRO A 33 13.42 -9.52 11.29
C PRO A 33 12.42 -9.67 10.13
N HIS A 34 11.41 -8.81 10.08
CA HIS A 34 10.34 -8.79 9.08
C HIS A 34 10.49 -7.63 8.08
N VAL A 35 11.65 -6.96 8.06
CA VAL A 35 11.96 -5.94 7.07
C VAL A 35 12.60 -6.59 5.85
N ARG A 36 12.05 -6.31 4.66
CA ARG A 36 12.66 -6.70 3.38
C ARG A 36 13.11 -5.46 2.63
N ARG A 37 14.20 -5.56 1.87
CA ARG A 37 14.67 -4.51 0.97
C ARG A 37 14.59 -4.99 -0.48
N ILE A 38 14.13 -4.10 -1.35
CA ILE A 38 14.17 -4.27 -2.81
C ILE A 38 14.74 -2.98 -3.41
N ASP A 39 15.67 -3.13 -4.35
CA ASP A 39 16.13 -2.01 -5.17
C ASP A 39 15.21 -1.89 -6.39
N PRO A 40 14.42 -0.80 -6.52
CA PRO A 40 13.51 -0.64 -7.65
C PRO A 40 14.26 -0.47 -8.99
N THR A 41 15.57 -0.20 -8.97
CA THR A 41 16.38 -0.09 -10.19
C THR A 41 16.74 -1.44 -10.82
N ASP A 42 16.42 -2.55 -10.14
CA ASP A 42 16.57 -3.91 -10.68
C ASP A 42 15.41 -4.30 -11.64
N TYR A 43 14.40 -3.45 -11.81
CA TYR A 43 13.17 -3.72 -12.56
C TYR A 43 12.90 -2.63 -13.61
N ASP A 44 12.20 -2.98 -14.69
CA ASP A 44 11.86 -2.04 -15.77
C ASP A 44 10.81 -1.01 -15.30
N ASP A 45 9.75 -1.50 -14.67
CA ASP A 45 8.70 -0.73 -14.03
C ASP A 45 8.32 -1.30 -12.65
N VAL A 46 7.80 -0.44 -11.76
CA VAL A 46 7.38 -0.82 -10.41
C VAL A 46 5.99 -0.28 -10.12
N TYR A 47 5.09 -1.17 -9.69
CA TYR A 47 3.71 -0.85 -9.35
C TYR A 47 3.43 -1.18 -7.89
N VAL A 48 2.82 -0.25 -7.15
CA VAL A 48 2.34 -0.52 -5.78
C VAL A 48 0.82 -0.60 -5.80
N VAL A 49 0.23 -1.67 -5.29
CA VAL A 49 -1.21 -1.99 -5.34
C VAL A 49 -1.81 -1.93 -3.94
N GLY A 50 -2.99 -1.32 -3.83
CA GLY A 50 -3.81 -1.22 -2.62
C GLY A 50 -4.42 -2.53 -2.12
N ASP A 51 -5.23 -2.45 -1.07
CA ASP A 51 -5.91 -3.59 -0.44
C ASP A 51 -6.83 -4.35 -1.43
N VAL A 52 -6.50 -5.62 -1.72
CA VAL A 52 -7.22 -6.43 -2.71
C VAL A 52 -8.43 -7.13 -2.11
N HIS A 53 -8.33 -7.64 -0.88
CA HIS A 53 -9.41 -8.29 -0.15
C HIS A 53 -10.14 -9.39 -0.92
N GLY A 54 -9.44 -10.28 -1.61
CA GLY A 54 -10.07 -11.36 -2.38
C GLY A 54 -10.86 -10.92 -3.61
N CYS A 55 -10.71 -9.66 -4.06
CA CYS A 55 -11.29 -9.13 -5.30
C CYS A 55 -10.44 -9.56 -6.50
N ARG A 56 -10.44 -10.86 -6.80
CA ARG A 56 -9.59 -11.46 -7.83
C ARG A 56 -9.86 -10.89 -9.23
N ALA A 57 -11.13 -10.73 -9.61
CA ALA A 57 -11.49 -10.26 -10.95
C ALA A 57 -10.98 -8.83 -11.19
N GLU A 58 -11.08 -7.97 -10.19
CA GLU A 58 -10.53 -6.61 -10.21
C GLU A 58 -9.00 -6.62 -10.26
N LEU A 59 -8.35 -7.54 -9.54
CA LEU A 59 -6.89 -7.70 -9.62
C LEU A 59 -6.44 -8.16 -11.01
N GLU A 60 -7.09 -9.17 -11.61
CA GLU A 60 -6.80 -9.61 -12.98
C GLU A 60 -6.97 -8.45 -13.97
N THR A 61 -8.07 -7.71 -13.87
CA THR A 61 -8.33 -6.53 -14.73
C THR A 61 -7.30 -5.41 -14.52
N LEU A 62 -6.86 -5.19 -13.29
CA LEU A 62 -5.84 -4.19 -12.98
C LEU A 62 -4.48 -4.59 -13.57
N LEU A 63 -4.06 -5.84 -13.39
CA LEU A 63 -2.80 -6.36 -13.95
C LEU A 63 -2.80 -6.30 -15.48
N ASP A 64 -3.92 -6.65 -16.13
CA ASP A 64 -4.10 -6.50 -17.58
C ASP A 64 -3.98 -5.03 -18.03
N ARG A 65 -4.49 -4.09 -17.22
CA ARG A 65 -4.43 -2.65 -17.51
C ARG A 65 -3.03 -2.06 -17.28
N LEU A 66 -2.26 -2.62 -16.36
CA LEU A 66 -0.86 -2.25 -16.14
C LEU A 66 0.05 -2.72 -17.29
N ASP A 67 -0.37 -3.74 -18.04
CA ASP A 67 0.38 -4.29 -19.19
C ASP A 67 1.80 -4.75 -18.80
N LEU A 68 1.87 -5.58 -17.75
CA LEU A 68 3.13 -5.98 -17.11
C LEU A 68 4.10 -6.67 -18.08
N GLY A 69 5.35 -6.19 -18.09
CA GLY A 69 6.51 -6.87 -18.66
C GLY A 69 7.07 -7.98 -17.76
N ASP A 70 7.95 -8.81 -18.32
CA ASP A 70 8.57 -9.93 -17.61
C ASP A 70 9.48 -9.48 -16.44
N ASP A 71 10.04 -8.27 -16.54
CA ASP A 71 10.98 -7.67 -15.58
C ASP A 71 10.34 -6.54 -14.74
N ASP A 72 9.01 -6.45 -14.71
CA ASP A 72 8.27 -5.49 -13.87
C ASP A 72 8.03 -6.06 -12.47
N LEU A 73 8.01 -5.19 -11.45
CA LEU A 73 7.73 -5.53 -10.06
C LEU A 73 6.33 -5.07 -9.63
N VAL A 74 5.57 -5.97 -9.00
CA VAL A 74 4.31 -5.63 -8.32
C VAL A 74 4.46 -5.76 -6.81
N VAL A 75 4.26 -4.65 -6.11
CA VAL A 75 4.27 -4.59 -4.65
C VAL A 75 2.84 -4.40 -4.15
N PHE A 76 2.41 -5.17 -3.16
CA PHE A 76 1.09 -5.02 -2.52
C PHE A 76 1.24 -4.44 -1.11
N VAL A 77 0.35 -3.51 -0.73
CA VAL A 77 0.31 -2.90 0.62
C VAL A 77 -0.31 -3.82 1.68
N GLY A 78 -0.55 -5.09 1.36
CA GLY A 78 -1.17 -6.08 2.24
C GLY A 78 -2.67 -6.23 2.03
N ASP A 79 -3.33 -6.95 2.95
CA ASP A 79 -4.77 -7.19 2.92
C ASP A 79 -5.23 -7.82 1.58
N LEU A 80 -4.46 -8.77 1.07
CA LEU A 80 -4.83 -9.62 -0.06
C LEU A 80 -6.07 -10.47 0.24
N VAL A 81 -6.26 -10.81 1.51
CA VAL A 81 -7.23 -11.81 1.96
C VAL A 81 -8.42 -11.21 2.73
N ARG A 82 -9.43 -12.06 2.96
CA ARG A 82 -10.70 -11.80 3.65
C ARG A 82 -11.61 -10.81 2.91
N LYS A 83 -12.88 -10.78 3.35
CA LYS A 83 -13.95 -9.84 2.94
C LYS A 83 -14.56 -10.14 1.58
N GLY A 84 -13.75 -10.16 0.52
CA GLY A 84 -14.22 -10.40 -0.84
C GLY A 84 -14.36 -11.90 -1.15
N PRO A 85 -14.72 -12.20 -2.40
CA PRO A 85 -15.21 -13.52 -2.79
C PRO A 85 -14.14 -14.60 -2.92
N ASP A 86 -12.88 -14.24 -3.23
CA ASP A 86 -11.84 -15.23 -3.60
C ASP A 86 -10.45 -14.89 -3.03
N SER A 87 -10.26 -15.03 -1.72
CA SER A 87 -8.95 -14.81 -1.08
C SER A 87 -7.87 -15.78 -1.56
N HIS A 88 -8.23 -17.04 -1.84
CA HIS A 88 -7.27 -18.05 -2.27
C HIS A 88 -6.79 -17.76 -3.68
N GLY A 89 -7.71 -17.48 -4.61
CA GLY A 89 -7.34 -17.15 -5.98
C GLY A 89 -6.52 -15.88 -6.10
N VAL A 90 -6.74 -14.87 -5.22
CA VAL A 90 -5.84 -13.70 -5.14
C VAL A 90 -4.43 -14.12 -4.74
N VAL A 91 -4.28 -14.89 -3.66
CA VAL A 91 -2.95 -15.33 -3.21
C VAL A 91 -2.26 -16.21 -4.26
N ASP A 92 -2.97 -17.14 -4.88
CA ASP A 92 -2.43 -17.98 -5.97
C ASP A 92 -2.00 -17.14 -7.16
N LEU A 93 -2.79 -16.14 -7.56
CA LEU A 93 -2.44 -15.21 -8.63
C LEU A 93 -1.18 -14.41 -8.29
N VAL A 94 -1.13 -13.78 -7.11
CA VAL A 94 0.03 -13.00 -6.66
C VAL A 94 1.30 -13.87 -6.60
N ARG A 95 1.20 -15.11 -6.14
CA ARG A 95 2.32 -16.07 -6.10
C ARG A 95 2.78 -16.53 -7.48
N SER A 96 1.91 -16.45 -8.49
CA SER A 96 2.22 -16.87 -9.86
C SER A 96 2.95 -15.78 -10.66
N LEU A 97 2.90 -14.52 -10.20
CA LEU A 97 3.62 -13.42 -10.82
C LEU A 97 5.14 -13.61 -10.69
N PRO A 98 5.93 -13.29 -11.73
CA PRO A 98 7.38 -13.50 -11.71
C PRO A 98 8.06 -12.68 -10.61
N ASN A 99 7.67 -11.40 -10.46
CA ASN A 99 8.22 -10.49 -9.48
C ASN A 99 7.07 -9.82 -8.71
N ALA A 100 6.61 -10.47 -7.65
CA ALA A 100 5.62 -9.90 -6.75
C ALA A 100 6.00 -10.06 -5.27
N VAL A 101 5.65 -9.05 -4.47
CA VAL A 101 5.79 -9.09 -3.02
C VAL A 101 4.60 -8.38 -2.37
N SER A 102 4.06 -8.94 -1.31
CA SER A 102 3.09 -8.26 -0.45
C SER A 102 3.72 -7.99 0.89
N VAL A 103 3.55 -6.78 1.43
CA VAL A 103 3.69 -6.62 2.88
C VAL A 103 2.52 -7.32 3.57
N ARG A 104 2.71 -7.68 4.83
CA ARG A 104 1.67 -8.28 5.66
C ARG A 104 0.62 -7.21 5.95
N GLY A 105 -0.65 -7.51 5.72
CA GLY A 105 -1.76 -6.69 6.19
C GLY A 105 -2.31 -7.17 7.53
N ASN A 106 -3.22 -6.39 8.11
CA ASN A 106 -3.81 -6.77 9.40
C ASN A 106 -4.80 -7.93 9.26
N ASN A 107 -5.26 -8.27 8.05
CA ASN A 107 -6.09 -9.43 7.81
C ASN A 107 -5.25 -10.70 7.70
N GLU A 108 -4.09 -10.67 7.03
CA GLU A 108 -3.13 -11.77 7.07
C GLU A 108 -2.66 -12.04 8.51
N ASP A 109 -2.31 -10.98 9.26
CA ASP A 109 -1.85 -11.13 10.64
C ASP A 109 -2.92 -11.72 11.60
N LYS A 110 -4.21 -11.52 11.29
CA LYS A 110 -5.30 -12.19 12.02
C LYS A 110 -5.41 -13.67 11.68
N LEU A 111 -5.10 -14.07 10.44
CA LEU A 111 -5.11 -15.47 10.01
C LEU A 111 -3.92 -16.23 10.63
N ILE A 112 -2.70 -15.67 10.50
CA ILE A 112 -1.45 -16.23 11.05
C ILE A 112 -1.60 -16.57 12.54
N HIS A 113 -2.22 -15.66 13.31
CA HIS A 113 -2.38 -15.82 14.75
C HIS A 113 -3.70 -16.53 15.16
N GLY A 114 -4.44 -17.11 14.21
CA GLY A 114 -5.70 -17.84 14.49
C GLY A 114 -6.81 -16.97 15.10
N ARG A 115 -6.76 -15.64 14.92
CA ARG A 115 -7.81 -14.71 15.37
C ARG A 115 -8.98 -14.64 14.39
N LYS A 116 -8.77 -15.10 13.15
CA LYS A 116 -9.75 -15.27 12.08
C LYS A 116 -9.39 -16.51 11.28
N ASP A 117 -10.40 -17.04 10.60
CA ASP A 117 -10.25 -18.19 9.70
C ASP A 117 -10.77 -17.83 8.31
N LEU A 118 -10.22 -18.52 7.30
CA LEU A 118 -10.82 -18.63 5.98
C LEU A 118 -11.49 -20.01 5.85
N PRO A 119 -12.58 -20.14 5.07
CA PRO A 119 -13.14 -21.44 4.73
C PRO A 119 -12.05 -22.38 4.18
N ALA A 120 -12.04 -23.62 4.67
CA ALA A 120 -10.88 -24.52 4.62
C ALA A 120 -10.14 -24.65 3.28
N VAL A 121 -8.82 -24.53 3.33
CA VAL A 121 -7.87 -25.15 2.38
C VAL A 121 -6.69 -25.75 3.16
N THR A 122 -6.22 -26.90 2.70
CA THR A 122 -5.02 -27.61 3.13
C THR A 122 -3.78 -26.98 2.47
N ASP A 123 -2.82 -26.53 3.29
CA ASP A 123 -1.50 -25.90 3.06
C ASP A 123 -0.80 -26.13 1.69
N PRO A 124 -0.15 -25.12 1.02
CA PRO A 124 0.89 -24.17 1.52
C PRO A 124 0.45 -22.69 1.59
N PHE A 125 -0.69 -22.39 2.22
CA PHE A 125 -1.24 -21.02 2.30
C PHE A 125 -0.66 -20.26 3.50
N ASP A 126 -0.47 -20.93 4.63
CA ASP A 126 -0.04 -20.32 5.88
C ASP A 126 1.43 -19.90 5.81
N ASP A 127 2.29 -20.78 5.25
CA ASP A 127 3.71 -20.48 5.03
C ASP A 127 3.95 -19.20 4.21
N TYR A 128 3.08 -18.94 3.21
CA TYR A 128 3.18 -17.74 2.39
C TYR A 128 2.82 -16.47 3.19
N LEU A 129 1.76 -16.52 4.00
CA LEU A 129 1.37 -15.40 4.85
C LEU A 129 2.44 -15.12 5.92
N ASP A 130 2.97 -16.18 6.54
CA ASP A 130 4.02 -16.08 7.55
C ASP A 130 5.29 -15.42 7.01
N ALA A 131 5.64 -15.70 5.75
CA ALA A 131 6.80 -15.14 5.08
C ALA A 131 6.66 -13.68 4.63
N MET A 132 5.45 -13.09 4.69
CA MET A 132 5.26 -11.69 4.27
C MET A 132 6.02 -10.73 5.20
N PRO A 133 6.82 -9.78 4.66
CA PRO A 133 7.46 -8.75 5.46
C PRO A 133 6.42 -7.80 6.06
N VAL A 134 6.69 -7.26 7.24
CA VAL A 134 5.86 -6.21 7.87
C VAL A 134 6.16 -4.85 7.26
N ALA A 135 7.40 -4.61 6.85
CA ALA A 135 7.82 -3.41 6.14
C ALA A 135 8.71 -3.77 4.94
N LEU A 136 8.50 -3.08 3.82
CA LEU A 136 9.32 -3.20 2.63
C LEU A 136 10.03 -1.87 2.36
N LEU A 137 11.35 -1.88 2.32
CA LEU A 137 12.16 -0.76 1.87
C LEU A 137 12.32 -0.85 0.36
N LEU A 138 11.75 0.11 -0.36
CA LEU A 138 11.71 0.17 -1.82
C LEU A 138 12.52 1.38 -2.29
N GLY A 139 13.83 1.19 -2.47
CA GLY A 139 14.76 2.28 -2.77
C GLY A 139 14.90 3.25 -1.59
N ASP A 140 14.39 4.47 -1.77
CA ASP A 140 14.32 5.53 -0.76
C ASP A 140 12.88 5.71 -0.19
N ALA A 141 11.94 4.88 -0.64
CA ALA A 141 10.57 4.79 -0.13
C ALA A 141 10.39 3.58 0.80
N MET A 142 9.25 3.54 1.49
CA MET A 142 8.84 2.44 2.33
C MET A 142 7.39 2.05 2.04
N VAL A 143 7.08 0.76 2.13
CA VAL A 143 5.72 0.23 2.09
C VAL A 143 5.41 -0.43 3.44
N VAL A 144 4.32 0.01 4.07
CA VAL A 144 3.74 -0.57 5.29
C VAL A 144 2.23 -0.58 5.14
N HIS A 145 1.54 -1.52 5.79
CA HIS A 145 0.11 -1.68 5.56
C HIS A 145 -0.75 -0.54 6.14
N GLY A 146 -0.59 -0.24 7.44
CA GLY A 146 -1.39 0.77 8.13
C GLY A 146 -0.86 2.19 7.96
N GLY A 147 0.40 2.38 8.36
CA GLY A 147 1.06 3.68 8.41
C GLY A 147 2.06 3.77 9.55
N VAL A 148 2.51 4.99 9.83
CA VAL A 148 3.46 5.30 10.91
C VAL A 148 2.92 6.42 11.79
N ASP A 149 3.28 6.42 13.07
CA ASP A 149 3.09 7.56 13.96
C ASP A 149 4.20 8.59 13.72
N PRO A 150 3.92 9.76 13.13
CA PRO A 150 4.93 10.76 12.79
C PRO A 150 5.65 11.33 14.03
N ARG A 151 5.13 11.08 15.24
CA ARG A 151 5.69 11.58 16.50
C ARG A 151 6.73 10.62 17.10
N ARG A 152 6.90 9.43 16.53
CA ARG A 152 7.75 8.34 17.02
C ARG A 152 8.81 8.00 15.98
N ALA A 153 10.00 7.63 16.43
CA ALA A 153 10.99 7.00 15.57
C ALA A 153 10.54 5.59 15.14
N LEU A 154 11.07 5.08 14.02
CA LEU A 154 10.69 3.76 13.50
C LEU A 154 11.04 2.61 14.47
N ASP A 155 12.09 2.76 15.29
CA ASP A 155 12.50 1.79 16.29
C ASP A 155 11.58 1.73 17.51
N GLU A 156 10.69 2.71 17.65
CA GLU A 156 9.65 2.72 18.67
C GLU A 156 8.39 1.99 18.23
N HIS A 157 8.20 1.69 16.93
CA HIS A 157 7.01 1.02 16.41
C HIS A 157 7.09 -0.50 16.56
N ASP A 158 5.99 -1.14 16.99
CA ASP A 158 5.85 -2.59 16.90
C ASP A 158 5.12 -3.03 15.63
N ILE A 159 4.91 -4.34 15.47
CA ILE A 159 4.19 -4.89 14.32
C ILE A 159 2.73 -4.40 14.30
N GLU A 160 2.05 -4.32 15.45
CA GLU A 160 0.65 -3.92 15.49
C GLU A 160 0.46 -2.46 15.08
N ASP A 161 1.38 -1.58 15.47
CA ASP A 161 1.45 -0.19 15.04
C ASP A 161 1.48 -0.12 13.50
N LEU A 162 2.48 -0.73 12.85
CA LEU A 162 2.67 -0.64 11.39
C LEU A 162 1.53 -1.25 10.57
N LEU A 163 0.77 -2.18 11.17
CA LEU A 163 -0.38 -2.81 10.52
C LEU A 163 -1.71 -2.07 10.73
N ASN A 164 -1.82 -1.17 11.71
CA ASN A 164 -3.13 -0.60 12.09
C ASN A 164 -3.14 0.92 12.33
N PHE A 165 -1.99 1.59 12.28
CA PHE A 165 -1.93 3.03 12.53
C PHE A 165 -2.77 3.81 11.51
N ARG A 166 -3.42 4.88 11.97
CA ARG A 166 -4.41 5.62 11.16
C ARG A 166 -4.43 7.10 11.48
N SER A 167 -4.57 7.45 12.75
CA SER A 167 -4.83 8.82 13.18
C SER A 167 -3.87 9.28 14.28
N VAL A 168 -3.73 10.59 14.38
CA VAL A 168 -2.97 11.26 15.43
C VAL A 168 -3.93 12.16 16.21
N PRO A 169 -4.25 11.87 17.48
CA PRO A 169 -3.81 10.72 18.26
C PRO A 169 -4.56 9.43 17.84
N PRO A 170 -4.08 8.23 18.23
CA PRO A 170 -4.65 6.95 17.80
C PRO A 170 -6.13 6.77 18.16
N GLU A 171 -6.58 7.39 19.25
CA GLU A 171 -7.95 7.31 19.73
C GLU A 171 -8.96 8.01 18.83
N ALA A 172 -8.51 8.93 17.96
CA ALA A 172 -9.38 9.57 16.99
C ALA A 172 -9.90 8.57 15.94
N GLY A 173 -9.14 7.51 15.65
CA GLY A 173 -9.53 6.46 14.71
C GLY A 173 -9.91 7.01 13.34
N TYR A 174 -11.21 7.05 13.06
CA TYR A 174 -11.75 7.51 11.77
C TYR A 174 -12.07 9.02 11.76
N ASP A 175 -11.93 9.72 12.88
CA ASP A 175 -12.29 11.14 13.01
C ASP A 175 -11.12 12.08 12.66
N GLY A 176 -9.89 11.56 12.52
CA GLY A 176 -8.68 12.32 12.18
C GLY A 176 -8.19 13.27 13.30
N PRO A 177 -7.13 14.07 13.05
CA PRO A 177 -6.35 14.11 11.81
C PRO A 177 -5.64 12.77 11.55
N PHE A 178 -5.44 12.44 10.29
CA PHE A 178 -4.79 11.23 9.87
C PHE A 178 -3.27 11.37 9.87
N TRP A 179 -2.55 10.26 10.04
CA TRP A 179 -1.10 10.29 10.23
C TRP A 179 -0.36 10.95 9.08
N TRP A 180 -0.85 10.77 7.84
CA TRP A 180 -0.24 11.36 6.64
C TRP A 180 -0.41 12.88 6.56
N GLU A 181 -1.38 13.45 7.28
CA GLU A 181 -1.58 14.90 7.33
C GLU A 181 -0.53 15.60 8.19
N GLU A 182 0.12 14.84 9.07
CA GLU A 182 1.13 15.31 10.04
C GLU A 182 2.53 14.77 9.71
N TYR A 183 2.69 14.00 8.63
CA TYR A 183 3.94 13.35 8.27
C TYR A 183 4.75 14.16 7.24
N GLU A 184 5.94 14.59 7.66
CA GLU A 184 6.84 15.44 6.87
C GLU A 184 8.05 14.69 6.28
N GLY A 185 7.99 13.36 6.21
CA GLY A 185 9.07 12.55 5.63
C GLY A 185 10.28 12.35 6.56
N PRO A 186 11.50 12.17 6.01
CA PRO A 186 11.88 12.33 4.60
C PRO A 186 11.54 11.11 3.71
N THR A 187 11.17 9.97 4.30
CA THR A 187 10.84 8.76 3.53
C THR A 187 9.45 8.87 2.95
N ARG A 188 9.26 8.56 1.66
CA ARG A 188 7.90 8.44 1.10
C ARG A 188 7.29 7.10 1.48
N VAL A 189 6.08 7.10 2.03
CA VAL A 189 5.41 5.93 2.57
C VAL A 189 4.19 5.56 1.73
N PHE A 190 4.18 4.34 1.19
CA PHE A 190 3.02 3.74 0.55
C PHE A 190 2.24 2.90 1.57
N PHE A 191 0.92 3.06 1.60
CA PHE A 191 0.07 2.40 2.58
C PHE A 191 -1.34 2.06 2.05
N GLY A 192 -2.01 1.20 2.81
CA GLY A 192 -3.38 0.75 2.59
C GLY A 192 -4.23 0.95 3.84
N HIS A 193 -5.02 -0.05 4.24
CA HIS A 193 -5.73 -0.16 5.53
C HIS A 193 -6.86 0.86 5.81
N THR A 194 -6.57 2.14 5.57
CA THR A 194 -7.50 3.23 5.70
C THR A 194 -8.23 3.43 4.40
N VAL A 195 -9.39 2.80 4.28
CA VAL A 195 -10.29 2.99 3.14
C VAL A 195 -10.56 4.47 2.87
N LEU A 196 -10.18 4.90 1.67
CA LEU A 196 -10.34 6.23 1.11
C LEU A 196 -11.41 6.19 0.00
N ASP A 197 -12.06 7.31 -0.26
CA ASP A 197 -12.91 7.46 -1.47
C ASP A 197 -12.08 7.75 -2.74
N GLU A 198 -10.94 8.42 -2.58
CA GLU A 198 -9.93 8.75 -3.59
C GLU A 198 -8.53 8.48 -3.03
N PRO A 199 -7.52 8.13 -3.86
CA PRO A 199 -6.18 7.86 -3.36
C PRO A 199 -5.56 9.11 -2.71
N VAL A 200 -4.77 8.87 -1.65
CA VAL A 200 -3.86 9.91 -1.11
C VAL A 200 -2.60 9.90 -1.96
N VAL A 201 -2.19 11.05 -2.50
CA VAL A 201 -0.90 11.22 -3.18
C VAL A 201 -0.27 12.54 -2.75
N SER A 202 0.85 12.44 -2.03
CA SER A 202 1.71 13.56 -1.68
C SER A 202 3.18 13.22 -1.85
N GLU A 203 4.06 14.17 -1.54
CA GLU A 203 5.50 13.98 -1.52
C GLU A 203 5.93 12.85 -0.55
N HIS A 204 5.25 12.73 0.59
CA HIS A 204 5.67 11.83 1.68
C HIS A 204 4.72 10.65 1.93
N ALA A 205 3.49 10.67 1.40
CA ALA A 205 2.52 9.62 1.65
C ALA A 205 1.70 9.29 0.39
N VAL A 206 1.49 7.99 0.15
CA VAL A 206 0.67 7.47 -0.94
C VAL A 206 -0.28 6.39 -0.40
N GLY A 207 -1.56 6.72 -0.28
CA GLY A 207 -2.60 5.83 0.25
C GLY A 207 -3.42 5.23 -0.89
N LEU A 208 -3.46 3.90 -0.97
CA LEU A 208 -3.99 3.17 -2.14
C LEU A 208 -5.21 2.30 -1.84
N ASP A 209 -5.63 2.18 -0.57
CA ASP A 209 -6.88 1.50 -0.22
C ASP A 209 -8.08 2.38 -0.58
N THR A 210 -8.51 2.31 -1.84
CA THR A 210 -9.74 2.96 -2.32
C THR A 210 -10.97 2.04 -2.21
N GLY A 211 -10.89 1.04 -1.33
CA GLY A 211 -12.04 0.27 -0.90
C GLY A 211 -12.65 -0.66 -1.96
N CYS A 212 -11.84 -1.32 -2.80
CA CYS A 212 -12.29 -2.25 -3.83
C CYS A 212 -13.42 -3.18 -3.35
N VAL A 213 -13.21 -3.88 -2.23
CA VAL A 213 -14.19 -4.85 -1.70
C VAL A 213 -15.52 -4.20 -1.27
N TYR A 214 -15.51 -2.90 -0.98
CA TYR A 214 -16.67 -2.12 -0.56
C TYR A 214 -17.35 -1.38 -1.72
N GLY A 215 -17.03 -1.72 -2.97
CA GLY A 215 -17.62 -1.10 -4.16
C GLY A 215 -16.92 0.17 -4.64
N GLY A 216 -15.73 0.47 -4.11
CA GLY A 216 -14.85 1.54 -4.60
C GLY A 216 -14.04 1.08 -5.80
N ALA A 217 -12.71 1.20 -5.73
CA ALA A 217 -11.80 0.75 -6.79
C ALA A 217 -10.66 -0.10 -6.22
N LEU A 218 -10.01 -0.89 -7.08
CA LEU A 218 -8.66 -1.39 -6.83
C LEU A 218 -7.67 -0.43 -7.50
N THR A 219 -6.78 0.13 -6.69
CA THR A 219 -5.88 1.20 -7.11
C THR A 219 -4.42 0.76 -7.05
N ALA A 220 -3.66 1.11 -8.08
CA ALA A 220 -2.22 1.00 -8.15
C ALA A 220 -1.56 2.36 -8.39
N TYR A 221 -0.32 2.48 -7.95
CA TYR A 221 0.59 3.57 -8.28
C TYR A 221 1.71 3.07 -9.19
N ASP A 222 1.87 3.72 -10.34
CA ASP A 222 2.99 3.52 -11.27
C ASP A 222 4.13 4.45 -10.84
N LEU A 223 5.20 3.89 -10.27
CA LEU A 223 6.30 4.67 -9.68
C LEU A 223 7.07 5.49 -10.71
N LYS A 224 7.25 4.96 -11.91
CA LYS A 224 8.03 5.60 -12.98
C LYS A 224 7.19 6.63 -13.74
N GLY A 225 5.92 6.29 -13.97
CA GLY A 225 4.93 7.17 -14.59
C GLY A 225 4.37 8.25 -13.65
N ASP A 226 4.67 8.15 -12.35
CA ASP A 226 4.20 9.04 -11.28
C ASP A 226 2.69 9.31 -11.35
N ARG A 227 1.91 8.22 -11.44
CA ARG A 227 0.47 8.29 -11.69
C ARG A 227 -0.30 7.15 -11.04
N VAL A 228 -1.58 7.39 -10.82
CA VAL A 228 -2.52 6.38 -10.34
C VAL A 228 -3.19 5.64 -11.50
N VAL A 229 -3.31 4.33 -11.37
CA VAL A 229 -4.12 3.46 -12.23
C VAL A 229 -5.15 2.77 -11.36
N ALA A 230 -6.44 2.87 -11.72
CA ALA A 230 -7.51 2.28 -10.94
C ALA A 230 -8.51 1.51 -11.82
N VAL A 231 -9.05 0.45 -11.25
CA VAL A 231 -10.16 -0.34 -11.81
C VAL A 231 -11.33 -0.30 -10.83
N PRO A 232 -12.53 0.15 -11.24
CA PRO A 232 -13.69 0.15 -10.36
C PRO A 232 -14.08 -1.28 -10.01
N ALA A 233 -14.55 -1.50 -8.78
CA ALA A 233 -15.11 -2.77 -8.39
C ALA A 233 -16.36 -3.09 -9.22
N GLU A 234 -16.55 -4.37 -9.58
CA GLU A 234 -17.74 -4.78 -10.35
C GLU A 234 -19.04 -4.55 -9.57
N ARG A 235 -18.94 -4.61 -8.24
CA ARG A 235 -20.04 -4.43 -7.28
C ARG A 235 -19.49 -4.22 -5.87
N GLU A 236 -20.37 -3.83 -4.95
CA GLU A 236 -20.11 -3.96 -3.52
C GLU A 236 -20.14 -5.46 -3.11
N TYR A 237 -19.02 -5.99 -2.61
CA TYR A 237 -18.94 -7.35 -2.07
C TYR A 237 -19.21 -7.39 -0.58
N GLN A 238 -18.82 -6.35 0.14
CA GLN A 238 -19.08 -6.18 1.56
C GLN A 238 -19.53 -4.74 1.85
N PRO A 239 -20.58 -4.53 2.66
CA PRO A 239 -20.98 -3.18 3.04
C PRO A 239 -19.97 -2.55 4.01
N ARG A 240 -19.81 -1.23 3.91
CA ARG A 240 -19.03 -0.41 4.85
C ARG A 240 -19.84 0.80 5.29
N ALA A 241 -19.62 1.24 6.52
CA ALA A 241 -20.24 2.48 6.99
C ALA A 241 -19.52 3.68 6.37
N ASP A 242 -20.27 4.62 5.80
CA ASP A 242 -19.73 5.83 5.12
C ASP A 242 -18.71 6.58 5.97
N ARG A 243 -18.98 6.73 7.29
CA ARG A 243 -18.04 7.36 8.24
C ARG A 243 -16.67 6.66 8.39
N LYS A 244 -16.49 5.50 7.76
CA LYS A 244 -15.24 4.72 7.75
C LYS A 244 -14.59 4.68 6.37
N ILE A 245 -15.11 5.46 5.43
CA ILE A 245 -14.53 5.79 4.13
C ILE A 245 -14.11 7.25 4.26
N ILE A 246 -12.82 7.51 4.14
CA ILE A 246 -12.25 8.83 4.40
C ILE A 246 -12.15 9.59 3.09
N GLU A 247 -12.66 10.82 3.07
CA GLU A 247 -12.42 11.77 1.98
C GLU A 247 -11.12 12.53 2.27
N PRO A 248 -10.02 12.30 1.50
CA PRO A 248 -8.80 13.03 1.73
C PRO A 248 -8.99 14.55 1.54
N PRO A 249 -8.29 15.39 2.32
CA PRO A 249 -8.28 16.82 2.06
C PRO A 249 -7.72 17.09 0.66
N ALA A 250 -8.21 18.13 -0.01
CA ALA A 250 -7.80 18.50 -1.37
C ALA A 250 -6.27 18.46 -1.68
N PRO A 251 -5.35 18.91 -0.79
CA PRO A 251 -3.90 18.83 -1.09
C PRO A 251 -3.35 17.40 -1.21
N TYR A 252 -4.12 16.39 -0.82
CA TYR A 252 -3.70 15.00 -0.82
C TYR A 252 -4.41 14.15 -1.88
N ARG A 253 -5.34 14.69 -2.68
CA ARG A 253 -6.08 13.89 -3.68
C ARG A 253 -5.20 13.63 -4.91
N GLY A 254 -5.09 12.36 -5.29
CA GLY A 254 -4.33 11.89 -6.46
C GLY A 254 -5.16 11.45 -7.65
#